data_AF-A0ABD6YLN1-F1
#
_entry.id   AF-A0ABD6YLN1-F1
#
_cell.length_a   1.000
_cell.length_b   1.000
_cell.length_c   1.000
_cell.angle_alpha   90.00
_cell.angle_beta   90.00
_cell.angle_gamma   90.00
#
_symmetry.space_group_name_H-M   'P 1'
#
loop_
_entity.id
_entity.type
_entity.pdbx_description
1 polymer ?
#
loop_
_entity_poly.entity_id
_entity_poly.type
_entity_poly.pdbx_seq_one_letter_code
_entity_poly.pdbx_strand_id
1 'polypeptide(L)'
;MQKNQLEIVKKLDQSVALVTASEAIVGFEKAYNVAIAIGQLKELLTNEYMKPIMALQGSRLGFKTDKDSKGGYPLEVVKQCLLDAVLMGLQPYNNEFNIIGGSTYPTREGFGALLKKIKGLKEQITYKDVVIAADKQTATMTAVIKWSLNGHEEVVEVPFNIKSNEYASVDALIGKCERKARKWLYNKISGTDLQDADADDVVEVEIIKSEKIEVKDDDVLIARVKSGLTKINNVEDLNKFYKGIQEPTDTINELFKQKKEELNAAKTSKPNK
;
A
#
# COMPACT_ATOMS: atom_id res chain seq x y z
N MET A 1 31.36 -3.60 -2.38
CA MET A 1 30.34 -2.53 -2.22
C MET A 1 31.06 -1.29 -1.72
N GLN A 2 30.89 -0.13 -2.36
CA GLN A 2 31.55 1.12 -1.91
C GLN A 2 31.01 1.54 -0.52
N LYS A 3 31.85 2.13 0.34
CA LYS A 3 31.49 2.49 1.73
C LYS A 3 30.21 3.34 1.83
N ASN A 4 30.02 4.28 0.91
CA ASN A 4 28.81 5.12 0.80
C ASN A 4 27.53 4.30 0.51
N GLN A 5 27.62 3.30 -0.36
CA GLN A 5 26.48 2.44 -0.71
C GLN A 5 26.03 1.58 0.49
N LEU A 6 26.97 1.13 1.32
CA LEU A 6 26.67 0.37 2.53
C LEU A 6 25.94 1.21 3.59
N GLU A 7 26.28 2.50 3.70
CA GLU A 7 25.57 3.43 4.58
C GLU A 7 24.13 3.70 4.11
N ILE A 8 23.91 3.78 2.78
CA ILE A 8 22.57 3.90 2.21
C ILE A 8 21.72 2.67 2.55
N VAL A 9 22.25 1.45 2.35
CA VAL A 9 21.53 0.20 2.71
C VAL A 9 21.09 0.21 4.17
N LYS A 10 21.99 0.55 5.09
CA LYS A 10 21.66 0.59 6.53
C LYS A 10 20.52 1.58 6.83
N LYS A 11 20.50 2.74 6.16
CA LYS A 11 19.42 3.72 6.34
C LYS A 11 18.10 3.21 5.76
N LEU A 12 18.12 2.58 4.58
CA LEU A 12 16.94 1.94 3.98
C LEU A 12 16.36 0.88 4.93
N ASP A 13 17.21 -0.02 5.44
CA ASP A 13 16.81 -1.09 6.36
C ASP A 13 16.19 -0.51 7.65
N GLN A 14 16.75 0.58 8.18
CA GLN A 14 16.20 1.27 9.35
C GLN A 14 14.81 1.86 9.07
N SER A 15 14.63 2.54 7.92
CA SER A 15 13.34 3.10 7.52
C SER A 15 12.27 2.02 7.35
N VAL A 16 12.63 0.87 6.76
CA VAL A 16 11.73 -0.27 6.62
C VAL A 16 11.40 -0.88 7.99
N ALA A 17 12.40 -1.09 8.84
CA ALA A 17 12.21 -1.68 10.17
C ALA A 17 11.25 -0.87 11.05
N LEU A 18 11.26 0.46 10.96
CA LEU A 18 10.31 1.33 11.68
C LEU A 18 8.84 1.03 11.32
N VAL A 19 8.58 0.52 10.11
CA VAL A 19 7.24 0.18 9.63
C VAL A 19 6.92 -1.30 9.90
N THR A 20 7.89 -2.19 9.68
CA THR A 20 7.65 -3.64 9.69
C THR A 20 7.87 -4.31 11.04
N ALA A 21 8.62 -3.69 11.96
CA ALA A 21 9.04 -4.34 13.21
C ALA A 21 8.14 -4.04 14.42
N SER A 22 7.16 -3.15 14.31
CA SER A 22 6.33 -2.75 15.46
C SER A 22 4.92 -3.33 15.40
N GLU A 23 4.70 -4.41 16.16
CA GLU A 23 3.35 -4.93 16.46
C GLU A 23 2.56 -3.98 17.39
N ALA A 24 3.25 -3.08 18.10
CA ALA A 24 2.66 -2.20 19.11
C ALA A 24 2.15 -0.85 18.56
N ILE A 25 2.66 -0.40 17.41
CA ILE A 25 2.30 0.89 16.82
C ILE A 25 1.06 0.73 15.93
N VAL A 26 -0.04 1.38 16.30
CA VAL A 26 -1.32 1.34 15.59
C VAL A 26 -1.85 2.74 15.31
N GLY A 27 -2.84 2.87 14.44
CA GLY A 27 -3.51 4.14 14.16
C GLY A 27 -2.60 5.19 13.50
N PHE A 28 -2.74 6.46 13.92
CA PHE A 28 -2.07 7.59 13.28
C PHE A 28 -0.54 7.57 13.41
N GLU A 29 0.00 7.02 14.50
CA GLU A 29 1.46 6.89 14.66
C GLU A 29 2.03 5.96 13.58
N LYS A 30 1.35 4.84 13.30
CA LYS A 30 1.72 3.94 12.20
C LYS A 30 1.67 4.66 10.86
N ALA A 31 0.59 5.39 10.59
CA ALA A 31 0.44 6.14 9.35
C ALA A 31 1.55 7.20 9.15
N TYR A 32 1.91 7.90 10.23
CA TYR A 32 2.98 8.89 10.22
C TYR A 32 4.35 8.25 9.96
N ASN A 33 4.66 7.13 10.63
CA ASN A 33 5.91 6.39 10.41
C ASN A 33 6.00 5.82 8.99
N VAL A 34 4.89 5.33 8.43
CA VAL A 34 4.80 4.93 7.01
C VAL A 34 5.12 6.11 6.11
N ALA A 35 4.51 7.29 6.33
CA ALA A 35 4.76 8.47 5.50
C ALA A 35 6.23 8.92 5.55
N ILE A 36 6.86 8.93 6.73
CA ILE A 36 8.29 9.23 6.89
C ILE A 36 9.14 8.22 6.12
N ALA A 37 8.87 6.92 6.30
CA ALA A 37 9.63 5.87 5.63
C ALA A 37 9.52 6.01 4.11
N ILE A 38 8.33 6.29 3.57
CA ILE A 38 8.13 6.55 2.14
C ILE A 38 9.00 7.71 1.66
N GLY A 39 9.01 8.84 2.39
CA GLY A 39 9.83 10.00 2.04
C GLY A 39 11.32 9.66 2.00
N GLN A 40 11.83 9.04 3.06
CA GLN A 40 13.24 8.64 3.17
C GLN A 40 13.65 7.63 2.09
N LEU A 41 12.82 6.61 1.85
CA LEU A 41 13.06 5.62 0.80
C LEU A 41 13.13 6.30 -0.57
N LYS A 42 12.23 7.23 -0.88
CA LYS A 42 12.24 7.95 -2.16
C LYS A 42 13.51 8.78 -2.37
N GLU A 43 14.03 9.40 -1.32
CA GLU A 43 15.28 10.17 -1.37
C GLU A 43 16.51 9.26 -1.53
N LEU A 44 16.56 8.16 -0.79
CA LEU A 44 17.71 7.24 -0.78
C LEU A 44 17.78 6.36 -2.03
N LEU A 45 16.64 5.99 -2.61
CA LEU A 45 16.54 5.22 -3.87
C LEU A 45 16.81 6.12 -5.08
N THR A 46 18.03 6.65 -5.16
CA THR A 46 18.48 7.47 -6.30
C THR A 46 18.55 6.66 -7.59
N ASN A 47 18.60 7.33 -8.75
CA ASN A 47 18.73 6.66 -10.04
C ASN A 47 19.99 5.78 -10.10
N GLU A 48 21.08 6.22 -9.46
CA GLU A 48 22.32 5.45 -9.39
C GLU A 48 22.14 4.19 -8.53
N TYR A 49 21.53 4.33 -7.36
CA TYR A 49 21.25 3.21 -6.45
C TYR A 49 20.30 2.19 -7.09
N MET A 50 19.33 2.65 -7.88
CA MET A 50 18.37 1.80 -8.55
C MET A 50 18.98 0.98 -9.69
N LYS A 51 20.13 1.36 -10.29
CA LYS A 51 20.74 0.61 -11.41
C LYS A 51 20.90 -0.89 -11.15
N PRO A 52 21.53 -1.35 -10.05
CA PRO A 52 21.62 -2.78 -9.76
C PRO A 52 20.25 -3.43 -9.51
N ILE A 53 19.28 -2.71 -8.94
CA ILE A 53 17.93 -3.24 -8.74
C ILE A 53 17.18 -3.39 -10.07
N MET A 54 17.35 -2.44 -10.99
CA MET A 54 16.80 -2.52 -12.34
C MET A 54 17.36 -3.73 -13.10
N ALA A 55 18.61 -4.13 -12.84
CA ALA A 55 19.21 -5.33 -13.44
C ALA A 55 18.60 -6.65 -12.91
N LEU A 56 17.84 -6.61 -11.80
CA LEU A 56 17.10 -7.76 -11.28
C LEU A 56 15.76 -7.99 -12.00
N GLN A 57 15.24 -6.96 -12.67
CA GLN A 57 13.99 -7.03 -13.43
C GLN A 57 14.06 -8.07 -14.54
N GLY A 58 13.00 -8.85 -14.69
CA GLY A 58 12.88 -9.91 -15.70
C GLY A 58 13.74 -11.15 -15.43
N SER A 59 14.34 -11.24 -14.24
CA SER A 59 15.21 -12.35 -13.86
C SER A 59 14.55 -13.27 -12.82
N ARG A 60 14.93 -14.56 -12.82
CA ARG A 60 14.44 -15.52 -11.82
C ARG A 60 14.98 -15.26 -10.42
N LEU A 61 16.18 -14.69 -10.30
CA LEU A 61 16.81 -14.38 -9.01
C LEU A 61 16.29 -13.05 -8.43
N GLY A 62 15.78 -12.18 -9.29
CA GLY A 62 15.18 -10.90 -8.95
C GLY A 62 13.67 -10.97 -8.86
N PHE A 63 13.01 -10.24 -9.75
CA PHE A 63 11.55 -10.20 -9.91
C PHE A 63 11.18 -10.20 -11.39
N LYS A 64 10.01 -10.76 -11.72
CA LYS A 64 9.48 -10.76 -13.09
C LYS A 64 8.47 -9.66 -13.31
N THR A 65 8.20 -9.37 -14.58
CA THR A 65 7.14 -8.44 -14.97
C THR A 65 6.31 -8.98 -16.14
N ASP A 66 5.08 -8.51 -16.26
CA ASP A 66 4.23 -8.74 -17.45
C ASP A 66 4.74 -8.00 -18.71
N LYS A 67 5.81 -7.21 -18.60
CA LYS A 67 6.47 -6.50 -19.70
C LYS A 67 7.89 -6.99 -19.99
N ASP A 68 8.31 -8.13 -19.46
CA ASP A 68 9.69 -8.64 -19.65
C ASP A 68 10.07 -8.80 -21.13
N SER A 69 9.14 -9.24 -21.98
CA SER A 69 9.34 -9.35 -23.44
C SER A 69 9.40 -7.99 -24.16
N LYS A 70 8.97 -6.91 -23.51
CA LYS A 70 8.98 -5.52 -24.00
C LYS A 70 10.09 -4.68 -23.35
N GLY A 71 11.03 -5.31 -22.64
CA GLY A 71 12.14 -4.62 -21.94
C GLY A 71 11.84 -4.19 -20.49
N GLY A 72 10.69 -4.59 -19.94
CA GLY A 72 10.30 -4.31 -18.56
C GLY A 72 9.70 -2.92 -18.34
N TYR A 73 9.51 -2.57 -17.07
CA TYR A 73 9.02 -1.27 -16.64
C TYR A 73 10.13 -0.23 -16.49
N PRO A 74 9.79 1.07 -16.65
CA PRO A 74 10.74 2.16 -16.41
C PRO A 74 11.07 2.30 -14.92
N LEU A 75 12.19 2.99 -14.65
CA LEU A 75 12.74 3.18 -13.31
C LEU A 75 11.72 3.66 -12.28
N GLU A 76 10.90 4.65 -12.64
CA GLU A 76 9.92 5.22 -11.71
C GLU A 76 8.86 4.22 -11.25
N VAL A 77 8.39 3.35 -12.16
CA VAL A 77 7.41 2.30 -11.83
C VAL A 77 8.06 1.23 -10.96
N VAL A 78 9.28 0.80 -11.33
CA VAL A 78 10.03 -0.19 -10.54
C VAL A 78 10.35 0.35 -9.15
N LYS A 79 10.73 1.63 -9.03
CA LYS A 79 11.01 2.30 -7.75
C LYS A 79 9.77 2.35 -6.86
N GLN A 80 8.61 2.70 -7.41
CA GLN A 80 7.36 2.73 -6.64
C GLN A 80 6.98 1.32 -6.19
N CYS A 81 7.06 0.32 -7.07
CA CYS A 81 6.74 -1.06 -6.72
C CYS A 81 7.71 -1.64 -5.67
N LEU A 82 9.00 -1.34 -5.79
CA LEU A 82 10.00 -1.72 -4.80
C LEU A 82 9.66 -1.16 -3.42
N LEU A 83 9.28 0.12 -3.36
CA LEU A 83 8.91 0.79 -2.11
C LEU A 83 7.70 0.11 -1.46
N ASP A 84 6.65 -0.17 -2.23
CA ASP A 84 5.48 -0.89 -1.71
C ASP A 84 5.88 -2.29 -1.20
N ALA A 85 6.68 -3.02 -1.99
CA ALA A 85 7.12 -4.38 -1.66
C ALA A 85 7.91 -4.42 -0.35
N VAL A 86 8.92 -3.55 -0.17
CA VAL A 86 9.75 -3.57 1.05
C VAL A 86 8.97 -3.13 2.28
N LEU A 87 8.00 -2.22 2.14
CA LEU A 87 7.10 -1.82 3.24
C LEU A 87 6.07 -2.91 3.59
N MET A 88 5.74 -3.80 2.65
CA MET A 88 5.02 -5.05 2.93
C MET A 88 5.91 -6.11 3.58
N GLY A 89 7.23 -5.90 3.63
CA GLY A 89 8.21 -6.85 4.13
C GLY A 89 8.71 -7.86 3.09
N LEU A 90 8.49 -7.62 1.80
CA LEU A 90 9.01 -8.42 0.69
C LEU A 90 10.39 -7.94 0.24
N GLN A 91 11.05 -8.71 -0.62
CA GLN A 91 12.39 -8.43 -1.11
C GLN A 91 12.48 -8.40 -2.65
N PRO A 92 13.39 -7.61 -3.26
CA PRO A 92 13.59 -7.58 -4.71
C PRO A 92 14.33 -8.79 -5.28
N TYR A 93 14.51 -9.84 -4.48
CA TYR A 93 15.20 -11.06 -4.83
C TYR A 93 14.34 -12.28 -4.49
N ASN A 94 14.76 -13.45 -4.97
CA ASN A 94 14.05 -14.72 -4.79
C ASN A 94 12.60 -14.71 -5.31
N ASN A 95 12.30 -13.81 -6.26
CA ASN A 95 10.97 -13.67 -6.85
C ASN A 95 9.90 -13.40 -5.78
N GLU A 96 10.19 -12.68 -4.69
CA GLU A 96 9.21 -12.43 -3.61
C GLU A 96 8.07 -11.47 -4.03
N PHE A 97 8.33 -10.56 -4.97
CA PHE A 97 7.29 -9.80 -5.65
C PHE A 97 7.55 -9.78 -7.16
N ASN A 98 6.51 -9.49 -7.94
CA ASN A 98 6.55 -9.20 -9.37
C ASN A 98 5.91 -7.83 -9.62
N ILE A 99 6.10 -7.28 -10.82
CA ILE A 99 5.36 -6.11 -11.28
C ILE A 99 4.36 -6.56 -12.34
N ILE A 100 3.07 -6.36 -12.06
CA ILE A 100 2.00 -6.76 -12.97
C ILE A 100 1.08 -5.56 -13.10
N GLY A 101 0.87 -5.07 -14.32
CA GLY A 101 0.09 -3.84 -14.52
C GLY A 101 0.67 -2.59 -13.88
N GLY A 102 2.00 -2.57 -13.69
CA GLY A 102 2.70 -1.47 -13.03
C GLY A 102 2.45 -1.41 -11.53
N SER A 103 1.89 -2.47 -10.94
CA SER A 103 1.62 -2.58 -9.51
C SER A 103 2.42 -3.72 -8.89
N THR A 104 2.72 -3.58 -7.60
CA THR A 104 3.39 -4.62 -6.81
C THR A 104 2.49 -5.84 -6.65
N TYR A 105 3.02 -7.00 -7.03
CA TYR A 105 2.31 -8.26 -6.94
C TYR A 105 3.10 -9.26 -6.08
N PRO A 106 2.73 -9.45 -4.80
CA PRO A 106 3.35 -10.45 -3.95
C PRO A 106 3.17 -11.86 -4.53
N THR A 107 4.27 -12.60 -4.66
CA THR A 107 4.24 -13.93 -5.28
C THR A 107 3.96 -15.02 -4.25
N ARG A 108 3.93 -16.26 -4.73
CA ARG A 108 3.94 -17.44 -3.88
C ARG A 108 5.15 -17.45 -2.94
N GLU A 109 6.32 -17.17 -3.48
CA GLU A 109 7.58 -17.11 -2.72
C GLU A 109 7.54 -15.97 -1.70
N GLY A 110 6.97 -14.83 -2.08
CA GLY A 110 6.78 -13.67 -1.21
C GLY A 110 5.94 -13.96 0.01
N PHE A 111 4.73 -14.48 -0.18
CA PHE A 111 3.90 -14.87 0.97
C PHE A 111 4.55 -15.99 1.80
N GLY A 112 5.30 -16.90 1.17
CA GLY A 112 6.09 -17.89 1.89
C GLY A 112 7.17 -17.26 2.77
N ALA A 113 7.86 -16.23 2.27
CA ALA A 113 8.86 -15.48 3.03
C ALA A 113 8.23 -14.68 4.17
N LEU A 114 7.06 -14.07 3.94
CA LEU A 114 6.32 -13.34 4.97
C LEU A 114 5.86 -14.26 6.11
N LEU A 115 5.26 -15.41 5.79
CA LEU A 115 4.84 -16.39 6.80
C LEU A 115 6.03 -16.89 7.64
N LYS A 116 7.18 -17.16 7.01
CA LYS A 116 8.41 -17.56 7.72
C LYS A 116 8.94 -16.51 8.69
N LYS A 117 8.63 -15.23 8.49
CA LYS A 117 9.04 -14.14 9.39
C LYS A 117 8.17 -14.08 10.65
N ILE A 118 7.00 -14.72 10.66
CA ILE A 118 6.11 -14.78 11.81
C ILE A 118 6.67 -15.78 12.82
N LYS A 119 7.26 -15.24 13.90
CA LYS A 119 7.91 -16.05 14.93
C LYS A 119 6.93 -17.01 15.58
N GLY A 120 7.28 -18.30 15.60
CA GLY A 120 6.48 -19.34 16.24
C GLY A 120 5.34 -19.90 15.38
N LEU A 121 5.15 -19.38 14.16
CA LEU A 121 4.25 -19.99 13.19
C LEU A 121 4.83 -21.32 12.71
N LYS A 122 3.98 -22.34 12.69
CA LYS A 122 4.21 -23.58 11.92
C LYS A 122 2.99 -23.82 11.06
N GLU A 123 3.19 -24.04 9.78
CA GLU A 123 2.13 -24.19 8.80
C GLU A 123 2.37 -25.39 7.88
N GLN A 124 1.26 -25.99 7.44
CA GLN A 124 1.24 -27.02 6.42
C GLN A 124 0.04 -26.74 5.52
N ILE A 125 0.30 -26.62 4.22
CA ILE A 125 -0.73 -26.44 3.20
C ILE A 125 -0.68 -27.63 2.27
N THR A 126 -1.81 -28.33 2.14
CA THR A 126 -2.00 -29.40 1.16
C THR A 126 -3.18 -29.05 0.25
N TYR A 127 -3.27 -29.70 -0.91
CA TYR A 127 -4.27 -29.39 -1.92
C TYR A 127 -5.08 -30.64 -2.22
N LYS A 128 -6.39 -30.47 -2.37
CA LYS A 128 -7.30 -31.50 -2.89
C LYS A 128 -7.30 -31.46 -4.42
N ASP A 129 -8.04 -32.40 -5.01
CA ASP A 129 -8.19 -32.53 -6.46
C ASP A 129 -8.67 -31.21 -7.11
N VAL A 130 -8.14 -30.96 -8.31
CA VAL A 130 -8.53 -29.81 -9.12
C VAL A 130 -9.82 -30.11 -9.86
N VAL A 131 -10.80 -29.21 -9.75
CA VAL A 131 -12.04 -29.27 -10.53
C VAL A 131 -11.97 -28.19 -11.59
N ILE A 132 -11.74 -28.58 -12.84
CA ILE A 132 -11.71 -27.66 -13.98
C ILE A 132 -13.12 -27.53 -14.52
N ALA A 133 -13.60 -26.29 -14.70
CA ALA A 133 -14.92 -26.03 -15.27
C ALA A 133 -15.00 -26.49 -16.73
N ALA A 134 -16.21 -26.77 -17.21
CA ALA A 134 -16.44 -27.28 -18.56
C ALA A 134 -15.92 -26.32 -19.65
N ASP A 135 -15.94 -25.01 -19.39
CA ASP A 135 -15.42 -23.98 -20.29
C ASP A 135 -13.88 -23.85 -20.26
N LYS A 136 -13.21 -24.56 -19.36
CA LYS A 136 -11.75 -24.52 -19.11
C LYS A 136 -11.19 -23.15 -18.74
N GLN A 137 -12.03 -22.14 -18.54
CA GLN A 137 -11.60 -20.77 -18.17
C GLN A 137 -11.43 -20.62 -16.67
N THR A 138 -12.04 -21.50 -15.88
CA THR A 138 -11.93 -21.50 -14.43
C THR A 138 -11.62 -22.89 -13.90
N ALA A 139 -10.94 -22.92 -12.77
CA ALA A 139 -10.76 -24.11 -11.97
C ALA A 139 -11.01 -23.77 -10.50
N THR A 140 -11.57 -24.71 -9.76
CA THR A 140 -11.67 -24.63 -8.30
C THR A 140 -10.72 -25.65 -7.70
N MET A 141 -9.95 -25.21 -6.70
CA MET A 141 -9.07 -26.08 -5.94
C MET A 141 -9.21 -25.76 -4.46
N THR A 142 -9.40 -26.79 -3.65
CA THR A 142 -9.50 -26.62 -2.19
C THR A 142 -8.14 -26.83 -1.55
N ALA A 143 -7.67 -25.82 -0.81
CA ALA A 143 -6.50 -25.94 0.04
C ALA A 143 -6.93 -26.35 1.45
N VAL A 144 -6.25 -27.34 2.03
CA VAL A 144 -6.32 -27.65 3.46
C VAL A 144 -5.15 -26.92 4.12
N ILE A 145 -5.48 -25.92 4.93
CA ILE A 145 -4.51 -25.04 5.57
C ILE A 145 -4.51 -25.38 7.06
N LYS A 146 -3.39 -25.91 7.53
CA LYS A 146 -3.14 -26.24 8.93
C LYS A 146 -2.07 -25.32 9.47
N TRP A 147 -2.29 -24.72 10.64
CA TRP A 147 -1.25 -23.91 11.29
C TRP A 147 -1.34 -23.97 12.82
N SER A 148 -0.21 -23.72 13.46
CA SER A 148 -0.10 -23.50 14.90
C SER A 148 0.64 -22.21 15.19
N LEU A 149 0.12 -21.39 16.10
CA LEU A 149 0.75 -20.16 16.56
C LEU A 149 0.35 -19.90 18.02
N ASN A 150 1.32 -19.57 18.88
CA ASN A 150 1.08 -19.25 20.30
C ASN A 150 0.25 -20.30 21.07
N GLY A 151 0.41 -21.59 20.75
CA GLY A 151 -0.32 -22.69 21.39
C GLY A 151 -1.73 -22.92 20.85
N HIS A 152 -2.20 -22.12 19.89
CA HIS A 152 -3.43 -22.35 19.15
C HIS A 152 -3.13 -23.13 17.87
N GLU A 153 -3.94 -24.14 17.55
CA GLU A 153 -3.84 -24.94 16.33
C GLU A 153 -5.18 -24.90 15.60
N GLU A 154 -5.15 -24.62 14.30
CA GLU A 154 -6.32 -24.60 13.44
C GLU A 154 -6.08 -25.41 12.18
N VAL A 155 -7.17 -25.98 11.66
CA VAL A 155 -7.23 -26.60 10.34
C VAL A 155 -8.49 -26.09 9.66
N VAL A 156 -8.34 -25.61 8.43
CA VAL A 156 -9.46 -25.13 7.62
C VAL A 156 -9.31 -25.62 6.19
N GLU A 157 -10.44 -25.81 5.52
CA GLU A 157 -10.49 -26.05 4.09
C GLU A 157 -11.04 -24.81 3.39
N VAL A 158 -10.27 -24.27 2.45
CA VAL A 158 -10.66 -23.06 1.71
C VAL A 158 -10.71 -23.38 0.22
N PRO A 159 -11.90 -23.29 -0.41
CA PRO A 159 -12.00 -23.38 -1.86
C PRO A 159 -11.52 -22.08 -2.50
N PHE A 160 -10.61 -22.18 -3.46
CA PHE A 160 -10.16 -21.06 -4.28
C PHE A 160 -10.62 -21.22 -5.72
N ASN A 161 -11.21 -20.14 -6.25
CA ASN A 161 -11.44 -20.00 -7.68
C ASN A 161 -10.17 -19.48 -8.35
N ILE A 162 -9.77 -20.15 -9.43
CA ILE A 162 -8.51 -19.94 -10.13
C ILE A 162 -8.83 -19.72 -11.60
N LYS A 163 -8.40 -18.58 -12.12
CA LYS A 163 -8.43 -18.32 -13.57
C LYS A 163 -7.51 -19.31 -14.28
N SER A 164 -8.07 -20.02 -15.24
CA SER A 164 -7.44 -21.06 -16.05
C SER A 164 -7.48 -20.64 -17.52
N ASN A 165 -6.81 -21.40 -18.37
CA ASN A 165 -6.98 -21.35 -19.82
C ASN A 165 -6.73 -22.76 -20.39
N GLU A 166 -6.96 -22.94 -21.69
CA GLU A 166 -6.80 -24.26 -22.35
C GLU A 166 -5.40 -24.85 -22.25
N TYR A 167 -4.39 -24.02 -21.95
CA TYR A 167 -2.98 -24.40 -21.85
C TYR A 167 -2.48 -24.47 -20.39
N ALA A 168 -3.35 -24.24 -19.40
CA ALA A 168 -2.95 -24.23 -18.00
C ALA A 168 -2.65 -25.66 -17.53
N SER A 169 -1.38 -25.92 -17.18
CA SER A 169 -1.00 -27.18 -16.55
C SER A 169 -1.56 -27.28 -15.13
N VAL A 170 -1.75 -28.51 -14.64
CA VAL A 170 -2.14 -28.75 -13.24
C VAL A 170 -1.14 -28.11 -12.27
N ASP A 171 0.15 -28.16 -12.56
CA ASP A 171 1.19 -27.50 -11.76
C ASP A 171 1.01 -25.97 -11.69
N ALA A 172 0.62 -25.34 -12.81
CA ALA A 172 0.34 -23.91 -12.82
C ALA A 172 -0.87 -23.57 -11.95
N LEU A 173 -1.92 -24.41 -11.98
CA LEU A 173 -3.10 -24.26 -11.12
C LEU A 173 -2.74 -24.46 -9.64
N ILE A 174 -1.92 -25.47 -9.31
CA ILE A 174 -1.41 -25.68 -7.95
C ILE A 174 -0.62 -24.46 -7.48
N GLY A 175 0.27 -23.92 -8.31
CA GLY A 175 1.04 -22.71 -7.96
C GLY A 175 0.15 -21.49 -7.69
N LYS A 176 -0.93 -21.30 -8.47
CA LYS A 176 -1.93 -20.25 -8.23
C LYS A 176 -2.70 -20.49 -6.91
N CYS A 177 -3.09 -21.74 -6.63
CA CYS A 177 -3.75 -22.13 -5.39
C CYS A 177 -2.85 -21.88 -4.17
N GLU A 178 -1.59 -22.33 -4.23
CA GLU A 178 -0.59 -22.15 -3.18
C GLU A 178 -0.39 -20.68 -2.82
N ARG A 179 -0.30 -19.80 -3.83
CA ARG A 179 -0.22 -18.35 -3.59
C ARG A 179 -1.46 -17.85 -2.84
N LYS A 180 -2.67 -18.17 -3.32
CA LYS A 180 -3.93 -17.72 -2.70
C LYS A 180 -4.10 -18.27 -1.28
N ALA A 181 -3.70 -19.52 -1.03
CA ALA A 181 -3.73 -20.15 0.30
C ALA A 181 -2.74 -19.48 1.28
N ARG A 182 -1.50 -19.23 0.87
CA ARG A 182 -0.51 -18.52 1.71
C ARG A 182 -0.93 -17.09 2.01
N LYS A 183 -1.47 -16.40 1.01
CA LYS A 183 -2.04 -15.06 1.16
C LYS A 183 -3.18 -15.05 2.16
N TRP A 184 -4.11 -16.00 2.03
CA TRP A 184 -5.24 -16.15 2.95
C TRP A 184 -4.76 -16.34 4.38
N LEU A 185 -3.79 -17.25 4.59
CA LEU A 185 -3.23 -17.51 5.92
C LEU A 185 -2.52 -16.27 6.48
N TYR A 186 -1.74 -15.57 5.64
CA TYR A 186 -1.07 -14.33 6.03
C TYR A 186 -2.06 -13.26 6.46
N ASN A 187 -3.08 -12.98 5.64
CA ASN A 187 -4.16 -12.03 5.97
C ASN A 187 -4.87 -12.41 7.27
N LYS A 188 -5.16 -13.71 7.47
CA LYS A 188 -5.80 -14.23 8.67
C LYS A 188 -4.96 -14.00 9.94
N ILE A 189 -3.66 -14.27 9.89
CA ILE A 189 -2.76 -14.15 11.04
C ILE A 189 -2.40 -12.68 11.31
N SER A 190 -2.08 -11.93 10.25
CA SER A 190 -1.60 -10.54 10.35
C SER A 190 -2.74 -9.53 10.52
N GLY A 191 -4.00 -9.94 10.41
CA GLY A 191 -5.15 -9.04 10.45
C GLY A 191 -5.18 -8.04 9.30
N THR A 192 -4.59 -8.39 8.16
CA THR A 192 -4.54 -7.57 6.94
C THR A 192 -5.57 -8.02 5.94
N ASP A 193 -5.96 -7.13 5.03
CA ASP A 193 -6.76 -7.47 3.84
C ASP A 193 -6.02 -7.03 2.58
N LEU A 194 -4.93 -7.73 2.27
CA LEU A 194 -4.23 -7.52 1.00
C LEU A 194 -5.13 -8.05 -0.12
N GLN A 195 -5.57 -7.17 -1.03
CA GLN A 195 -6.40 -7.56 -2.18
C GLN A 195 -5.55 -8.11 -3.33
N ASP A 196 -6.15 -8.95 -4.18
CA ASP A 196 -5.49 -9.47 -5.39
C ASP A 196 -5.94 -8.59 -6.55
N ALA A 197 -5.01 -7.93 -7.23
CA ALA A 197 -5.21 -7.65 -8.65
C ALA A 197 -4.75 -8.94 -9.35
N ASP A 198 -5.68 -9.77 -9.85
CA ASP A 198 -5.25 -10.97 -10.57
C ASP A 198 -4.40 -10.54 -11.78
N ALA A 199 -3.30 -11.26 -12.01
CA ALA A 199 -2.29 -10.89 -13.01
C ALA A 199 -2.86 -10.70 -14.44
N ASP A 200 -4.00 -11.35 -14.70
CA ASP A 200 -4.69 -11.36 -15.98
C ASP A 200 -5.82 -10.31 -16.06
N ASP A 201 -6.04 -9.51 -15.02
CA ASP A 201 -7.09 -8.47 -14.93
C ASP A 201 -6.50 -7.05 -15.02
N VAL A 202 -5.23 -6.97 -15.40
CA VAL A 202 -4.54 -5.71 -15.67
C VAL A 202 -5.11 -5.07 -16.93
N VAL A 203 -5.87 -4.00 -16.75
CA VAL A 203 -6.09 -3.01 -17.80
C VAL A 203 -4.77 -2.24 -17.95
N GLU A 204 -4.25 -2.11 -19.18
CA GLU A 204 -3.16 -1.16 -19.44
C GLU A 204 -3.64 0.23 -19.04
N VAL A 205 -3.25 0.67 -17.84
CA VAL A 205 -3.40 2.07 -17.45
C VAL A 205 -2.36 2.81 -18.28
N GLU A 206 -2.80 3.51 -19.33
CA GLU A 206 -2.01 4.59 -19.87
C GLU A 206 -1.70 5.51 -18.70
N ILE A 207 -0.41 5.63 -18.38
CA ILE A 207 0.08 6.64 -17.45
C ILE A 207 -0.25 7.96 -18.12
N ILE A 208 -1.43 8.50 -17.82
CA ILE A 208 -1.73 9.91 -18.05
C ILE A 208 -0.60 10.62 -17.33
N LYS A 209 0.28 11.27 -18.09
CA LYS A 209 1.27 12.18 -17.52
C LYS A 209 0.52 12.98 -16.47
N SER A 210 0.97 12.91 -15.23
CA SER A 210 0.45 13.78 -14.20
C SER A 210 0.72 15.20 -14.68
N GLU A 211 -0.29 15.83 -15.27
CA GLU A 211 -0.34 17.26 -15.30
C GLU A 211 -0.26 17.65 -13.83
N LYS A 212 0.78 18.39 -13.48
CA LYS A 212 0.84 19.06 -12.18
C LYS A 212 -0.43 19.89 -12.11
N ILE A 213 -1.41 19.41 -11.35
CA ILE A 213 -2.46 20.29 -10.86
C ILE A 213 -1.71 21.19 -9.87
N GLU A 214 -1.30 22.37 -10.33
CA GLU A 214 -0.91 23.46 -9.45
C GLU A 214 -2.17 23.89 -8.70
N VAL A 215 -2.49 23.15 -7.63
CA VAL A 215 -3.40 23.67 -6.62
C VAL A 215 -2.60 24.74 -5.90
N LYS A 216 -2.95 26.01 -6.10
CA LYS A 216 -2.31 27.11 -5.39
C LYS A 216 -2.56 26.90 -3.89
N ASP A 217 -1.53 27.02 -3.06
CA ASP A 217 -1.63 26.83 -1.60
C ASP A 217 -2.77 27.63 -0.98
N ASP A 218 -3.11 28.77 -1.58
CA ASP A 218 -4.23 29.65 -1.22
C ASP A 218 -5.60 28.94 -1.30
N ASP A 219 -5.85 28.10 -2.31
CA ASP A 219 -7.15 27.44 -2.52
C ASP A 219 -7.42 26.39 -1.44
N VAL A 220 -6.36 25.66 -1.03
CA VAL A 220 -6.42 24.68 0.06
C VAL A 220 -6.65 25.38 1.40
N LEU A 221 -5.95 26.49 1.63
CA LEU A 221 -6.09 27.28 2.85
C LEU A 221 -7.50 27.87 2.96
N ILE A 222 -8.04 28.45 1.87
CA ILE A 222 -9.40 29.00 1.82
C ILE A 222 -10.45 27.91 2.11
N ALA A 223 -10.30 26.71 1.54
CA ALA A 223 -11.21 25.59 1.80
C ALA A 223 -11.21 25.17 3.28
N ARG A 224 -10.01 25.10 3.89
CA ARG A 224 -9.85 24.78 5.31
C ARG A 224 -10.46 25.86 6.22
N VAL A 225 -10.25 27.13 5.90
CA VAL A 225 -10.82 28.27 6.63
C VAL A 225 -12.36 28.22 6.58
N LYS A 226 -12.95 28.06 5.39
CA LYS A 226 -14.40 27.94 5.23
C LYS A 226 -14.98 26.82 6.10
N SER A 227 -14.35 25.64 6.08
CA SER A 227 -14.75 24.52 6.92
C SER A 227 -14.67 24.83 8.41
N GLY A 228 -13.56 25.44 8.86
CA GLY A 228 -13.39 25.84 10.26
C GLY A 228 -14.44 26.84 10.75
N LEU A 229 -14.77 27.84 9.93
CA LEU A 229 -15.76 28.88 10.27
C LEU A 229 -17.16 28.30 10.51
N THR A 230 -17.54 27.19 9.87
CA THR A 230 -18.85 26.54 10.12
C THR A 230 -19.03 26.05 11.55
N LYS A 231 -17.93 25.77 12.25
CA LYS A 231 -17.94 25.23 13.62
C LYS A 231 -17.89 26.32 14.69
N ILE A 232 -17.70 27.58 14.30
CA ILE A 232 -17.54 28.71 15.22
C ILE A 232 -18.89 29.38 15.46
N ASN A 233 -19.30 29.47 16.72
CA ASN A 233 -20.60 29.97 17.15
C ASN A 233 -20.51 31.24 18.02
N ASN A 234 -19.31 31.76 18.28
CA ASN A 234 -19.10 32.96 19.07
C ASN A 234 -17.87 33.75 18.59
N VAL A 235 -17.87 35.04 18.92
CA VAL A 235 -16.85 36.01 18.44
C VAL A 235 -15.48 35.78 19.09
N GLU A 236 -15.44 35.22 20.30
CA GLU A 236 -14.17 34.95 20.98
C GLU A 236 -13.38 33.85 20.26
N ASP A 237 -14.06 32.76 19.93
CA ASP A 237 -13.47 31.64 19.18
C ASP A 237 -13.15 32.03 17.74
N LEU A 238 -13.95 32.91 17.13
CA LEU A 238 -13.64 33.50 15.82
C LEU A 238 -12.30 34.26 15.85
N ASN A 239 -12.08 35.10 16.87
CA ASN A 239 -10.86 35.87 17.03
C ASN A 239 -9.64 34.97 17.32
N LYS A 240 -9.81 33.90 18.11
CA LYS A 240 -8.75 32.91 18.35
C LYS A 240 -8.39 32.16 17.07
N PHE A 241 -9.39 31.76 16.30
CA PHE A 241 -9.21 31.06 15.03
C PHE A 241 -8.48 31.95 14.01
N TYR A 242 -8.84 33.23 13.91
CA TYR A 242 -8.18 34.18 13.02
C TYR A 242 -6.69 34.38 13.37
N LYS A 243 -6.36 34.53 14.66
CA LYS A 243 -4.97 34.66 15.12
C LYS A 243 -4.09 33.45 14.80
N GLY A 244 -4.69 32.29 14.58
CA GLY A 244 -3.99 31.06 14.21
C GLY A 244 -3.62 30.96 12.72
N ILE A 245 -4.08 31.90 11.88
CA ILE A 245 -3.77 31.93 10.45
C ILE A 245 -2.53 32.79 10.23
N GLN A 246 -1.47 32.17 9.73
CA GLN A 246 -0.27 32.89 9.29
C GLN A 246 -0.57 33.49 7.91
N GLU A 247 -0.38 34.81 7.78
CA GLU A 247 -0.55 35.60 6.55
C GLU A 247 -1.92 35.45 5.86
N PRO A 248 -3.01 35.98 6.45
CA PRO A 248 -4.34 35.86 5.86
C PRO A 248 -4.47 36.72 4.58
N THR A 249 -4.89 36.07 3.50
CA THR A 249 -5.22 36.75 2.23
C THR A 249 -6.48 37.60 2.34
N ASP A 250 -6.70 38.51 1.38
CA ASP A 250 -7.91 39.36 1.34
C ASP A 250 -9.21 38.55 1.38
N THR A 251 -9.24 37.41 0.68
CA THR A 251 -10.38 36.49 0.69
C THR A 251 -10.61 35.89 2.08
N ILE A 252 -9.55 35.52 2.80
CA ILE A 252 -9.66 35.02 4.17
C ILE A 252 -10.18 36.13 5.07
N ASN A 253 -9.64 37.34 4.96
CA ASN A 253 -10.08 38.50 5.74
C ASN A 253 -11.58 38.78 5.55
N GLU A 254 -12.08 38.67 4.33
CA GLU A 254 -13.48 38.85 4.00
C GLU A 254 -14.37 37.77 4.63
N LEU A 255 -13.97 36.49 4.58
CA LEU A 255 -14.71 35.39 5.21
C LEU A 255 -14.87 35.57 6.72
N PHE A 256 -13.83 36.03 7.40
CA PHE A 256 -13.89 36.32 8.84
C PHE A 256 -14.77 37.52 9.16
N LYS A 257 -14.75 38.56 8.31
CA LYS A 257 -15.64 39.71 8.45
C LYS A 257 -17.10 39.30 8.33
N GLN A 258 -17.45 38.54 7.29
CA GLN A 258 -18.80 38.01 7.07
C GLN A 258 -19.27 37.15 8.26
N LYS A 259 -18.41 36.24 8.76
CA LYS A 259 -18.77 35.40 9.91
C LYS A 259 -18.96 36.22 11.19
N LYS A 260 -18.18 37.29 11.39
CA LYS A 260 -18.32 38.19 12.54
C LYS A 260 -19.63 38.96 12.50
N GLU A 261 -20.03 39.43 11.32
CA GLU A 261 -21.32 40.11 11.11
C GLU A 261 -22.49 39.16 11.38
N GLU A 262 -22.44 37.92 10.87
CA GLU A 262 -23.42 36.85 11.14
C GLU A 262 -23.59 36.60 12.64
N LEU A 263 -22.47 36.41 13.36
CA LEU A 263 -22.49 36.12 14.80
C LEU A 263 -23.00 37.30 15.65
N ASN A 264 -22.75 38.54 15.21
CA ASN A 264 -23.26 39.73 15.89
C ASN A 264 -24.76 39.94 15.62
N ALA A 265 -25.22 39.69 14.39
CA ALA A 265 -26.65 39.73 14.04
C ALA A 265 -27.46 38.68 14.82
N ALA A 266 -26.90 37.48 15.00
CA ALA A 266 -27.50 36.40 15.79
C ALA A 266 -27.57 36.70 17.30
N LYS A 267 -26.73 37.61 17.82
CA LYS A 267 -26.81 38.10 19.21
C LYS A 267 -27.92 39.13 19.40
N THR A 268 -28.15 40.00 18.41
CA THR A 268 -29.22 41.02 18.45
C THR A 268 -30.62 40.46 18.20
N SER A 269 -30.75 39.26 17.65
CA SER A 269 -32.04 38.61 17.37
C SER A 269 -32.54 37.67 18.47
N LYS A 270 -31.83 37.53 19.61
CA LYS A 270 -32.36 36.79 20.77
C LYS A 270 -33.33 37.69 21.55
N PRO A 271 -34.64 37.37 21.61
CA PRO A 271 -35.59 38.16 22.39
C PRO A 271 -35.27 38.06 23.89
N ASN A 272 -35.27 39.20 24.58
CA ASN A 272 -35.28 39.26 26.04
C ASN A 272 -36.44 38.40 26.55
N LYS A 273 -36.11 37.31 27.26
CA LYS A 273 -37.00 36.67 28.22
C LYS A 273 -36.75 37.26 29.59
#